data_AF-A0A3C2B3R2-F1
#
_entry.id   AF-A0A3C2B3R2-F1
#
_cell.length_a   1.000
_cell.length_b   1.000
_cell.length_c   1.000
_cell.angle_alpha   90.00
_cell.angle_beta   90.00
_cell.angle_gamma   90.00
#
_symmetry.space_group_name_H-M   'P 1'
#
loop_
_entity.id
_entity.type
_entity.pdbx_description
1 polymer ?
#
loop_
_entity_poly.entity_id
_entity_poly.type
_entity_poly.pdbx_seq_one_letter_code
_entity_poly.pdbx_strand_id
1 'polypeptide(L)' 'MDTPVALYLQDAHPIREGMEIVKYAEAKGFDAVWQAESRLVREATA' A
#
# COMPACT_ATOMS: atom_id res chain seq x y z
N MET A 1 -17.87 -18.89 -2.88
CA MET A 1 -16.43 -18.63 -2.73
C MET A 1 -16.22 -17.25 -3.28
N ASP A 2 -15.96 -16.27 -2.42
CA ASP A 2 -15.49 -14.97 -2.90
C ASP A 2 -14.05 -15.14 -3.38
N THR A 3 -13.75 -14.54 -4.53
CA THR A 3 -12.41 -14.51 -5.09
C THR A 3 -11.59 -13.50 -4.28
N PRO A 4 -10.47 -13.90 -3.66
CA PRO A 4 -9.66 -12.96 -2.90
C PRO A 4 -9.07 -11.90 -3.82
N VAL A 5 -9.10 -10.65 -3.39
CA VAL A 5 -8.64 -9.48 -4.15
C VAL A 5 -7.57 -8.73 -3.37
N ALA A 6 -6.57 -8.24 -4.10
CA ALA A 6 -5.43 -7.58 -3.50
C ALA A 6 -5.02 -6.33 -4.28
N LEU A 7 -4.37 -5.39 -3.58
CA LEU A 7 -3.95 -4.10 -4.11
C LEU A 7 -2.42 -4.06 -4.25
N TYR A 8 -1.93 -3.61 -5.41
CA TYR A 8 -0.52 -3.36 -5.64
C TYR A 8 -0.27 -1.86 -5.77
N LEU A 9 0.50 -1.30 -4.85
CA LEU A 9 0.86 0.11 -4.80
C LEU A 9 2.28 0.29 -5.30
N GLN A 10 2.43 1.14 -6.32
CA GLN A 10 3.72 1.61 -6.78
C GLN A 10 4.08 2.92 -6.07
N ASP A 11 5.37 3.19 -5.90
CA ASP A 11 5.96 4.38 -5.26
C ASP A 11 5.77 5.71 -6.01
N ALA A 12 4.59 5.91 -6.62
CA ALA A 12 4.21 7.18 -7.23
C ALA A 12 4.00 8.30 -6.18
N HIS A 13 3.70 7.92 -4.94
CA HIS A 13 3.30 8.80 -3.85
C HIS A 13 4.20 8.61 -2.61
N PRO A 14 4.31 9.61 -1.71
CA PRO A 14 5.02 9.47 -0.45
C PRO A 14 4.45 8.35 0.42
N ILE A 15 5.27 7.73 1.27
CA ILE A 15 4.85 6.59 2.11
C ILE A 15 3.59 6.87 2.94
N ARG A 16 3.41 8.11 3.43
CA ARG A 16 2.24 8.49 4.22
C ARG A 16 0.93 8.40 3.43
N GLU A 17 0.96 8.73 2.15
CA GLU A 17 -0.19 8.60 1.27
C GLU A 17 -0.48 7.12 1.00
N GLY A 18 0.58 6.31 0.78
CA GLY A 18 0.47 4.86 0.67
C GLY A 18 -0.21 4.23 1.89
N MET A 19 0.13 4.68 3.09
CA MET A 19 -0.49 4.20 4.34
C MET A 19 -1.99 4.51 4.43
N GLU A 20 -2.46 5.67 3.94
CA GLU A 20 -3.89 5.98 3.90
C GLU A 20 -4.63 5.11 2.88
N ILE A 21 -3.99 4.78 1.75
CA ILE A 21 -4.54 3.87 0.74
C ILE A 21 -4.66 2.45 1.31
N VAL A 22 -3.67 1.97 2.06
CA VAL A 22 -3.73 0.67 2.75
C VAL A 22 -4.92 0.61 3.71
N LYS A 23 -5.10 1.62 4.57
CA LYS A 23 -6.25 1.69 5.50
C LYS A 23 -7.59 1.66 4.76
N TYR A 24 -7.68 2.35 3.63
CA TYR A 24 -8.89 2.34 2.81
C TYR A 24 -9.14 0.96 2.19
N ALA A 25 -8.10 0.28 1.70
CA ALA A 25 -8.20 -1.07 1.14
C ALA A 25 -8.64 -2.09 2.21
N GLU A 26 -8.07 -2.04 3.41
CA GLU A 26 -8.49 -2.87 4.55
C GLU A 26 -9.97 -2.64 4.88
N ALA A 27 -10.41 -1.38 4.95
CA ALA A 27 -11.82 -1.04 5.20
C ALA A 27 -12.78 -1.52 4.07
N LYS A 28 -12.26 -1.79 2.87
CA LYS A 28 -13.02 -2.32 1.73
C LYS A 28 -12.98 -3.85 1.61
N GLY A 29 -12.24 -4.53 2.49
CA GLY A 29 -12.16 -5.99 2.51
C GLY A 29 -11.19 -6.57 1.50
N PHE A 30 -10.15 -5.82 1.12
CA PHE A 30 -9.03 -6.40 0.37
C PHE A 30 -8.27 -7.39 1.26
N ASP A 31 -7.94 -8.56 0.71
CA ASP A 31 -7.26 -9.63 1.44
C ASP A 31 -5.76 -9.34 1.64
N ALA A 32 -5.17 -8.54 0.75
CA ALA A 32 -3.76 -8.17 0.83
C ALA A 32 -3.46 -6.84 0.14
N VAL A 33 -2.39 -6.18 0.60
CA VAL A 33 -1.81 -5.01 -0.05
C VAL A 33 -0.29 -5.21 -0.15
N TRP A 34 0.27 -5.01 -1.33
CA TRP A 34 1.72 -5.02 -1.58
C TRP A 34 2.17 -3.64 -2.03
N GLN A 35 3.21 -3.13 -1.38
CA GLN A 35 3.81 -1.84 -1.72
C GLN A 35 5.19 -2.07 -2.32
N ALA A 36 5.41 -1.53 -3.51
CA ALA A 36 6.70 -1.57 -4.19
C ALA A 36 7.39 -0.20 -4.05
N GLU A 37 8.29 -0.11 -3.09
CA GLU A 37 9.07 1.10 -2.80
C GLU A 37 10.48 1.01 -3.39
N SER A 38 10.74 1.73 -4.49
CA SER A 38 12.11 1.85 -5.01
C SER A 38 12.94 2.91 -4.26
N ARG A 39 12.28 3.82 -3.53
CA ARG A 39 12.91 4.95 -2.82
C ARG A 39 13.13 4.72 -1.32
N LEU A 40 12.84 3.52 -0.81
CA LEU A 40 12.78 3.16 0.62
C LEU A 40 14.01 3.59 1.45
N VAL A 41 15.18 3.74 0.82
CA VAL A 41 16.43 4.17 1.48
C VAL A 41 16.42 5.65 1.90
N ARG A 42 15.52 6.49 1.37
CA ARG A 42 15.56 7.95 1.59
C ARG A 42 14.58 8.48 2.64
N GLU A 43 13.47 7.79 2.88
CA GLU A 43 12.42 8.29 3.79
C GLU A 43 12.51 7.68 5.21
N ALA A 44 13.27 6.61 5.42
CA ALA A 44 13.43 5.95 6.72
C ALA A 44 14.28 6.73 7.75
N THR A 45 14.72 7.96 7.43
CA THR A 45 15.59 8.79 8.28
C THR A 45 14.94 10.09 8.77
N ALA A 46 13.64 10.28 8.55
CA ALA A 46 12.88 11.46 8.99
C ALA A 46 12.03 11.20 10.24
#